data_AF-A0AAN8ZXQ4-F1
#
_entry.id   AF-A0AAN8ZXQ4-F1
#
_cell.length_a   1.000
_cell.length_b   1.000
_cell.length_c   1.000
_cell.angle_alpha   90.00
_cell.angle_beta   90.00
_cell.angle_gamma   90.00
#
_symmetry.space_group_name_H-M   'P 1'
#
loop_
_entity.id
_entity.type
_entity.pdbx_description
1 polymer ?
#
loop_
_entity_poly.entity_id
_entity_poly.type
_entity_poly.pdbx_seq_one_letter_code
_entity_poly.pdbx_strand_id
1 'polypeptide(L)'
;MGEVAGLGELVDATGTLTSMNGVGGRQIVLAAVRQDASPEIREECWREAQLLATLSDPNLAGLVGVISRDEPLILLLEYLPLGDLNQFLRRHVPDTTTPRLNHMRPIR
;
A
#
# COMPACT_ATOMS: atom_id res chain seq x y z
N MET A 1 4.91 14.40 -23.93
CA MET A 1 5.56 13.77 -22.76
C MET A 1 4.46 13.60 -21.73
N GLY A 2 3.90 12.39 -21.61
CA GLY A 2 2.91 12.09 -20.57
C GLY A 2 3.66 11.72 -19.30
N GLU A 3 3.44 12.49 -18.25
CA GLU A 3 3.80 12.10 -16.90
C GLU A 3 2.93 10.89 -16.56
N VAL A 4 3.56 9.74 -16.30
CA VAL A 4 2.85 8.52 -15.92
C VAL A 4 2.42 8.75 -14.47
N ALA A 5 1.12 8.84 -14.23
CA ALA A 5 0.59 9.04 -12.90
C ALA A 5 0.71 7.70 -12.15
N GLY A 6 1.80 7.54 -11.41
CA GLY A 6 1.92 6.43 -10.49
C GLY A 6 0.89 6.53 -9.36
N LEU A 7 0.67 5.43 -8.65
CA LEU A 7 -0.19 5.32 -7.46
C LEU A 7 0.06 6.38 -6.35
N GLY A 8 1.06 7.25 -6.48
CA GLY A 8 1.34 8.37 -5.57
C GLY A 8 0.31 9.52 -5.62
N GLU A 9 -0.61 9.51 -6.58
CA GLU A 9 -1.76 10.42 -6.60
C GLU A 9 -3.00 9.88 -5.86
N LEU A 10 -2.89 8.68 -5.29
CA LEU A 10 -3.96 8.09 -4.49
C LEU A 10 -3.83 8.53 -3.03
N VAL A 11 -4.99 8.77 -2.41
CA VAL A 11 -5.10 8.93 -0.96
C VAL A 11 -5.46 7.57 -0.37
N ASP A 12 -4.67 7.11 0.59
CA ASP A 12 -4.89 5.83 1.26
C ASP A 12 -5.56 5.99 2.63
N ALA A 13 -6.51 5.10 2.91
CA ALA A 13 -7.15 4.97 4.21
C ALA A 13 -7.35 3.49 4.54
N THR A 14 -7.23 3.10 5.81
CA THR A 14 -7.56 1.72 6.23
C THR A 14 -9.05 1.60 6.51
N GLY A 15 -9.69 0.54 6.01
CA GLY A 15 -11.11 0.25 6.19
C GLY A 15 -11.38 -1.20 6.59
N THR A 16 -12.63 -1.50 6.95
CA THR A 16 -13.08 -2.88 7.21
C THR A 16 -14.25 -3.22 6.30
N LEU A 17 -14.10 -4.29 5.51
CA LEU A 17 -15.18 -4.85 4.71
C LEU A 17 -15.90 -5.91 5.55
N THR A 18 -17.17 -5.65 5.87
CA THR A 18 -18.00 -6.61 6.63
C THR A 18 -18.87 -7.40 5.65
N SER A 19 -18.84 -8.73 5.76
CA SER A 19 -19.75 -9.58 4.99
C SER A 19 -21.21 -9.24 5.30
N MET A 20 -22.09 -9.19 4.28
CA MET A 20 -23.52 -8.93 4.46
C MET A 20 -24.21 -9.91 5.41
N ASN A 21 -23.57 -11.05 5.67
CA ASN A 21 -24.05 -12.12 6.54
C ASN A 21 -23.78 -11.80 8.03
N GLY A 22 -23.11 -10.68 8.34
CA GLY A 22 -22.80 -10.23 9.70
C GLY A 22 -21.71 -11.03 10.43
N VAL A 23 -21.15 -12.06 9.79
CA VAL A 23 -20.13 -12.94 10.39
C VAL A 23 -18.84 -12.85 9.56
N GLY A 24 -17.79 -12.31 10.18
CA GLY A 24 -16.46 -12.15 9.57
C GLY A 24 -16.26 -10.80 8.88
N GLY A 25 -15.33 -10.01 9.42
CA GLY A 25 -14.82 -8.79 8.78
C GLY A 25 -13.43 -9.04 8.20
N ARG A 26 -13.16 -8.52 7.01
CA ARG A 26 -11.83 -8.51 6.39
C ARG A 26 -11.31 -7.07 6.39
N GLN A 27 -10.13 -6.87 6.95
CA GLN A 27 -9.43 -5.59 6.85
C GLN A 27 -9.00 -5.35 5.40
N ILE A 28 -9.16 -4.12 4.94
CA ILE A 28 -8.81 -3.70 3.58
C ILE A 28 -8.16 -2.32 3.63
N VAL A 29 -7.45 -1.97 2.55
CA VAL A 29 -7.01 -0.59 2.29
C VAL A 29 -7.92 -0.01 1.22
N LEU A 30 -8.35 1.23 1.42
CA LEU A 30 -9.06 2.04 0.44
C LEU A 30 -8.05 2.99 -0.18
N ALA A 31 -7.82 2.87 -1.48
CA ALA A 31 -6.99 3.81 -2.23
C ALA A 31 -7.89 4.59 -3.19
N ALA A 32 -8.09 5.87 -2.91
CA ALA A 32 -8.99 6.73 -3.66
C ALA A 32 -8.21 7.68 -4.58
N VAL A 33 -8.65 7.80 -5.83
CA VAL A 33 -8.17 8.85 -6.73
C VAL A 33 -8.62 10.19 -6.16
N ARG A 34 -7.73 11.20 -6.18
CA ARG A 34 -8.11 12.54 -5.73
C ARG A 34 -9.27 13.11 -6.57
N GLN A 35 -10.13 13.89 -5.92
CA GLN A 35 -11.27 14.53 -6.61
C GLN A 35 -10.84 15.54 -7.68
N ASP A 36 -9.66 16.14 -7.53
CA ASP A 36 -9.10 17.11 -8.48
C ASP A 36 -8.20 16.46 -9.55
N ALA A 37 -8.13 15.13 -9.60
CA ALA A 37 -7.39 14.41 -10.62
C ALA A 37 -7.99 14.60 -12.01
N SER A 38 -7.12 14.65 -13.02
CA SER A 38 -7.54 14.78 -14.42
C SER A 38 -8.27 13.51 -14.90
N PRO A 39 -9.12 13.61 -15.95
CA PRO A 39 -9.76 12.43 -16.52
C PRO A 39 -8.76 11.39 -17.02
N GLU A 40 -7.60 11.81 -17.53
CA GLU A 40 -6.54 10.91 -17.99
C GLU A 40 -5.95 10.07 -16.84
N ILE A 41 -5.70 10.69 -15.68
CA ILE A 41 -5.25 10.00 -14.46
C ILE A 41 -6.29 8.97 -14.02
N ARG A 42 -7.57 9.35 -14.03
CA ARG A 42 -8.66 8.46 -13.63
C ARG A 42 -8.75 7.24 -14.55
N GLU A 43 -8.60 7.44 -15.86
CA GLU A 43 -8.56 6.35 -16.85
C GLU A 43 -7.33 5.45 -16.70
N GLU A 44 -6.17 6.03 -16.38
CA GLU A 44 -4.96 5.26 -16.09
C GLU A 44 -5.14 4.39 -14.84
N CYS A 45 -5.65 4.96 -13.76
CA CYS A 45 -5.95 4.22 -12.53
C CYS A 45 -6.97 3.10 -12.78
N TRP A 46 -7.99 3.34 -13.60
CA TRP A 46 -8.94 2.30 -13.99
C TRP A 46 -8.28 1.16 -14.79
N ARG A 47 -7.39 1.48 -15.74
CA ARG A 47 -6.62 0.48 -16.49
C ARG A 47 -5.71 -0.33 -15.57
N GLU A 48 -5.05 0.32 -14.61
CA GLU A 48 -4.24 -0.38 -13.60
C GLU A 48 -5.10 -1.29 -12.73
N ALA A 49 -6.29 -0.84 -12.30
CA ALA A 49 -7.21 -1.67 -11.53
C ALA A 49 -7.65 -2.91 -12.31
N GLN A 50 -7.91 -2.79 -13.62
CA GLN A 50 -8.21 -3.94 -14.48
C GLN A 50 -7.04 -4.91 -14.55
N LEU A 51 -5.80 -4.41 -14.65
CA LEU A 51 -4.61 -5.27 -14.63
C LEU A 51 -4.47 -5.98 -13.27
N LEU A 52 -4.57 -5.25 -12.16
CA LEU A 52 -4.50 -5.80 -10.80
C LEU A 52 -5.58 -6.85 -10.55
N ALA A 53 -6.78 -6.70 -11.12
CA ALA A 53 -7.85 -7.69 -11.05
C ALA A 53 -7.48 -9.03 -11.72
N THR A 54 -6.52 -9.05 -12.65
CA THR A 54 -6.04 -10.28 -13.30
C THR A 54 -4.92 -10.98 -12.53
N LEU A 55 -4.32 -10.31 -11.54
CA LEU A 55 -3.20 -10.83 -10.77
C LEU A 55 -3.71 -11.52 -9.49
N SER A 56 -3.43 -12.81 -9.35
CA SER A 56 -3.80 -13.60 -8.18
C SER A 56 -2.64 -14.51 -7.79
N ASP A 57 -1.80 -14.05 -6.87
CA ASP A 57 -0.65 -14.78 -6.32
C ASP A 57 -0.53 -14.49 -4.81
N PRO A 58 -0.17 -15.48 -3.97
CA PRO A 58 -0.02 -15.27 -2.53
C PRO A 58 1.04 -14.24 -2.11
N ASN A 59 1.96 -13.86 -3.00
CA ASN A 59 3.01 -12.87 -2.72
C ASN A 59 2.70 -11.49 -3.31
N LEU A 60 1.54 -11.31 -3.96
CA LEU A 60 1.10 -10.03 -4.50
C LEU A 60 -0.10 -9.55 -3.70
N ALA A 61 -0.12 -8.25 -3.39
CA ALA A 61 -1.29 -7.64 -2.75
C ALA A 61 -2.48 -7.68 -3.71
N GLY A 62 -3.55 -8.37 -3.33
CA GLY A 62 -4.72 -8.54 -4.17
C GLY A 62 -5.63 -7.31 -4.22
N LEU A 63 -6.24 -7.07 -5.39
CA LEU A 63 -7.39 -6.19 -5.52
C LEU A 63 -8.66 -6.96 -5.11
N VAL A 64 -9.36 -6.47 -4.10
CA VAL A 64 -10.62 -7.03 -3.59
C VAL A 64 -11.81 -6.56 -4.43
N GLY A 65 -11.77 -5.32 -4.90
CA GLY A 65 -12.83 -4.74 -5.70
C GLY A 65 -12.60 -3.25 -5.98
N VAL A 66 -13.57 -2.64 -6.67
CA VAL A 66 -13.53 -1.22 -7.04
C VAL A 66 -14.91 -0.60 -6.85
N ILE A 67 -14.95 0.64 -6.34
CA ILE A 67 -16.12 1.51 -6.36
C ILE A 67 -15.89 2.54 -7.47
N SER A 68 -16.68 2.43 -8.54
CA SER A 68 -16.56 3.26 -9.75
C SER A 68 -17.84 3.99 -10.16
N ARG A 69 -18.96 3.79 -9.44
CA ARG A 69 -20.25 4.41 -9.79
C ARG A 69 -20.30 5.90 -9.48
N ASP A 70 -19.60 6.34 -8.44
CA ASP A 70 -19.55 7.72 -7.98
C ASP A 70 -18.08 8.13 -7.86
N GLU A 71 -17.77 9.40 -8.14
CA GLU A 71 -16.44 9.94 -7.89
C GLU A 71 -16.23 10.19 -6.39
N PRO A 72 -15.03 9.89 -5.85
CA PRO A 72 -13.82 9.43 -6.55
C PRO A 72 -13.82 7.92 -6.88
N LEU A 73 -12.99 7.51 -7.84
CA LEU A 73 -12.68 6.09 -8.06
C LEU A 73 -11.94 5.53 -6.83
N ILE A 74 -12.44 4.46 -6.22
CA ILE A 74 -11.83 3.85 -5.02
C ILE A 74 -11.48 2.39 -5.29
N LEU A 75 -10.22 2.02 -5.05
CA LEU A 75 -9.73 0.66 -5.06
C LEU A 75 -9.79 0.07 -3.65
N LEU A 76 -10.31 -1.16 -3.54
CA LEU A 76 -10.32 -1.93 -2.31
C LEU A 76 -9.19 -2.95 -2.40
N LEU A 77 -8.12 -2.73 -1.65
CA LEU A 77 -6.91 -3.54 -1.67
C LEU A 77 -6.80 -4.40 -0.42
N GLU A 78 -6.01 -5.46 -0.51
CA GLU A 78 -5.64 -6.26 0.65
C GLU A 78 -4.89 -5.43 1.69
N TYR A 79 -5.28 -5.63 2.96
CA TYR A 79 -4.55 -5.05 4.07
C TYR A 79 -3.27 -5.85 4.34
N LEU A 80 -2.12 -5.18 4.19
CA LEU A 80 -0.82 -5.72 4.52
C LEU A 80 -0.39 -5.25 5.93
N PRO A 81 -0.39 -6.11 6.95
CA PRO A 81 -0.19 -5.69 8.35
C PRO A 81 1.22 -5.16 8.63
N LEU A 82 2.22 -5.55 7.83
CA LEU A 82 3.61 -5.10 7.99
C LEU A 82 3.93 -3.84 7.18
N GLY A 83 2.97 -3.33 6.40
CA GLY A 83 3.14 -2.17 5.54
C GLY A 83 4.12 -2.41 4.39
N ASP A 84 4.73 -1.32 3.89
CA ASP A 84 5.70 -1.39 2.82
C ASP A 84 7.04 -1.98 3.29
N LEU A 85 7.69 -2.73 2.40
CA LEU A 85 8.94 -3.43 2.69
C LEU A 85 10.06 -2.46 3.09
N ASN A 86 10.14 -1.28 2.47
CA ASN A 86 11.21 -0.32 2.71
C ASN A 86 11.17 0.19 4.17
N GLN A 87 9.97 0.59 4.62
CA GLN A 87 9.72 1.04 5.98
C GLN A 87 9.90 -0.10 6.98
N PHE A 88 9.44 -1.32 6.65
CA PHE A 88 9.63 -2.49 7.49
C PHE A 88 11.12 -2.74 7.75
N LEU A 89 11.94 -2.74 6.70
CA LEU A 89 13.39 -2.95 6.82
C LEU A 89 14.09 -1.83 7.62
N ARG A 90 13.71 -0.57 7.41
CA ARG A 90 14.27 0.57 8.16
C ARG A 90 13.98 0.50 9.66
N ARG A 91 12.85 -0.07 10.07
CA ARG A 91 12.47 -0.24 11.48
C ARG A 91 13.19 -1.40 12.16
N HIS A 92 13.70 -2.36 11.40
CA HIS A 92 14.33 -3.58 11.90
C HIS A 92 15.83 -3.65 11.58
N VAL A 93 16.50 -2.49 11.44
CA VAL A 93 17.95 -2.46 11.30
C VAL A 93 18.56 -3.02 12.59
N PRO A 94 19.35 -4.10 12.54
CA PRO A 94 19.96 -4.67 13.74
C PRO A 94 21.01 -3.73 14.33
N ASP A 95 21.06 -3.64 15.67
CA ASP A 95 22.00 -2.82 16.47
C ASP A 95 23.50 -3.23 16.32
N THR A 96 23.85 -4.05 15.34
CA THR A 96 25.20 -4.61 15.19
C THR A 96 26.26 -3.59 14.75
N THR A 97 25.91 -2.31 14.54
CA THR A 97 26.83 -1.23 14.17
C THR A 97 27.38 -0.41 15.34
N THR A 98 27.12 -0.75 16.61
CA THR A 98 28.04 -0.31 17.66
C THR A 98 29.28 -1.21 17.64
N PRO A 99 30.46 -0.77 17.15
CA PRO A 99 31.67 -1.49 17.47
C PRO A 99 31.75 -1.49 18.99
N ARG A 100 31.70 -2.67 19.60
CA ARG A 100 32.06 -2.79 21.00
C ARG A 100 33.52 -2.37 21.10
N LEU A 101 33.74 -1.12 21.47
CA LEU A 101 35.02 -0.57 21.91
C LEU A 101 35.42 -1.30 23.19
N ASN A 102 35.84 -2.55 23.00
CA ASN A 102 36.40 -3.38 24.02
C ASN A 102 37.82 -2.86 24.31
N HIS A 103 37.98 -2.27 25.49
CA HIS A 103 39.13 -2.49 26.35
C HIS A 103 40.53 -1.99 25.91
N MET A 104 40.69 -0.75 25.44
CA MET A 104 42.01 -0.10 25.57
C MET A 104 42.07 0.70 26.88
N ARG A 105 42.70 0.12 27.92
CA ARG A 105 43.19 0.94 29.04
C ARG A 105 44.40 1.75 28.56
N PRO A 106 44.51 3.03 28.94
CA PRO A 106 45.68 3.83 28.61
C PRO A 106 46.92 3.27 29.34
N ILE A 107 48.01 3.11 28.59
CA ILE A 107 49.33 2.79 29.14
C ILE A 107 49.80 4.06 29.88
N ARG A 108 49.96 3.95 31.20
CA ARG A 108 50.62 4.97 32.03
C ARG A 108 52.13 4.86 31.89
#